data_AF-A0A2V3HY27-F1
#
_entry.id   AF-A0A2V3HY27-F1
#
_cell.length_a   1.000
_cell.length_b   1.000
_cell.length_c   1.000
_cell.angle_alpha   90.00
_cell.angle_beta   90.00
_cell.angle_gamma   90.00
#
_symmetry.space_group_name_H-M   'P 1'
#
loop_
_entity.id
_entity.type
_entity.pdbx_description
1 polymer ?
#
loop_
_entity_poly.entity_id
_entity_poly.type
_entity_poly.pdbx_seq_one_letter_code
_entity_poly.pdbx_strand_id
1 'polypeptide(L)'
;MSSPGFDVEFALTIPTPILTNDYDLFLEDANGSLLDEAWGSYNPVENVSTAGTSGSGVPGLYYLLVAQFSGNGTYTLEAWTNTSLPRPDMTPSNISADQSAVDVGDVVNVSYTIANIGTVDLAINNTQNDSYDIFFVLEDPMDSWNVHRLQLPNGDEFSVPGPMLAASTSQQNTTQVTISDNIPNGTYLWSVRVDTYNNVTESSQTNNIGYSSAAMNVGTVVSCWGTGADAGTGTDAGEELATAIDLGHQFTGTLTGCFDGQDGVDYYSVDIFDGQNLTVFLDGQADSDNDLRLLDSQENVVNWSTNPDELDENVSTMGTNWEGAANTYYIEVSKFSGAGGMYTLHVWTNGSAPARACGWEGQDDLGLGEDAGAADKALSLGENPTITGDGCLDDIDQADSYAFDLAGMYGVSIEVNMNSSTLDFTLIVADGQGNELANINSEGQPMYYDTSAISPADIVGSYLMTVLANGEVGNYSISMTLIDPPPPDLVAASAQCP
;
A
#
# COMPACT_ATOMS: atom_id res chain seq x y z
N MET A 1 46.55 12.13 9.10
CA MET A 1 46.29 13.20 10.09
C MET A 1 46.56 14.54 9.44
N SER A 2 45.64 15.50 9.54
CA SER A 2 45.84 16.88 9.03
C SER A 2 45.92 17.88 10.20
N SER A 3 46.54 19.03 9.91
CA SER A 3 46.57 20.19 10.81
C SER A 3 45.49 21.21 10.42
N PRO A 4 45.08 22.13 11.32
CA PRO A 4 44.00 23.07 11.00
C PRO A 4 44.34 23.91 9.76
N GLY A 5 43.35 24.08 8.88
CA GLY A 5 43.52 24.82 7.62
C GLY A 5 44.26 24.06 6.53
N PHE A 6 44.38 22.73 6.62
CA PHE A 6 44.92 21.88 5.56
C PHE A 6 43.96 20.78 5.16
N ASP A 7 43.80 20.62 3.86
CA ASP A 7 43.11 19.48 3.25
C ASP A 7 44.10 18.31 3.08
N VAL A 8 43.61 17.09 3.19
CA VAL A 8 44.37 15.87 2.85
C VAL A 8 43.93 15.35 1.51
N GLU A 9 44.90 14.86 0.75
CA GLU A 9 44.73 14.46 -0.64
C GLU A 9 45.40 13.10 -0.81
N PHE A 10 44.73 12.19 -1.52
CA PHE A 10 45.25 10.88 -1.83
C PHE A 10 45.09 10.61 -3.32
N ALA A 11 46.13 10.07 -3.94
CA ALA A 11 46.08 9.56 -5.32
C ALA A 11 46.64 8.14 -5.36
N LEU A 12 45.85 7.21 -5.87
CA LEU A 12 46.26 5.86 -6.19
C LEU A 12 46.50 5.76 -7.69
N THR A 13 47.66 5.27 -8.10
CA THR A 13 47.99 5.05 -9.51
C THR A 13 48.32 3.59 -9.78
N ILE A 14 47.67 3.05 -10.81
CA ILE A 14 47.88 1.71 -11.32
C ILE A 14 48.96 1.73 -12.43
N PRO A 15 50.03 0.94 -12.34
CA PRO A 15 51.04 0.86 -13.39
C PRO A 15 50.47 0.33 -14.71
N THR A 16 50.84 0.97 -15.83
CA THR A 16 50.45 0.51 -17.16
C THR A 16 51.30 -0.68 -17.64
N PRO A 17 50.75 -1.60 -18.46
CA PRO A 17 49.37 -1.62 -18.97
C PRO A 17 48.36 -2.13 -17.92
N ILE A 18 47.20 -1.49 -17.85
CA ILE A 18 46.05 -1.95 -17.04
C ILE A 18 45.45 -3.16 -17.75
N LEU A 19 45.30 -4.28 -17.03
CA LEU A 19 44.76 -5.52 -17.62
C LEU A 19 43.39 -5.85 -17.04
N THR A 20 43.34 -6.04 -15.73
CA THR A 20 42.13 -6.47 -15.00
C THR A 20 42.05 -5.86 -13.61
N ASN A 21 43.11 -5.21 -13.15
CA ASN A 21 43.26 -4.73 -11.80
C ASN A 21 42.61 -3.36 -11.65
N ASP A 22 41.72 -3.28 -10.67
CA ASP A 22 40.85 -2.14 -10.41
C ASP A 22 40.73 -1.95 -8.89
N TYR A 23 40.96 -0.73 -8.43
CA TYR A 23 40.97 -0.38 -7.01
C TYR A 23 40.17 0.90 -6.82
N ASP A 24 39.28 0.92 -5.82
CA ASP A 24 38.50 2.09 -5.43
C ASP A 24 39.09 2.72 -4.16
N LEU A 25 38.89 4.02 -3.99
CA LEU A 25 39.28 4.77 -2.79
C LEU A 25 38.06 5.28 -2.04
N PHE A 26 38.09 5.15 -0.72
CA PHE A 26 37.13 5.79 0.18
C PHE A 26 37.88 6.54 1.28
N LEU A 27 37.51 7.80 1.50
CA LEU A 27 38.09 8.66 2.52
C LEU A 27 37.06 8.93 3.61
N GLU A 28 37.39 8.56 4.85
CA GLU A 28 36.51 8.70 6.01
C GLU A 28 37.13 9.58 7.10
N ASP A 29 36.27 10.22 7.89
CA ASP A 29 36.66 10.92 9.10
C ASP A 29 36.89 9.98 10.30
N ALA A 30 37.27 10.54 11.45
CA ALA A 30 37.54 9.76 12.66
C ALA A 30 36.30 9.04 13.24
N ASN A 31 35.09 9.43 12.83
CA ASN A 31 33.83 8.85 13.27
C ASN A 31 33.30 7.80 12.29
N GLY A 32 34.00 7.54 11.17
CA GLY A 32 33.56 6.65 10.11
C GLY A 32 32.58 7.29 9.14
N SER A 33 32.46 8.62 9.11
CA SER A 33 31.69 9.31 8.08
C SER A 33 32.48 9.34 6.78
N LEU A 34 31.87 8.89 5.68
CA LEU A 34 32.43 9.03 4.35
C LEU A 34 32.50 10.53 3.98
N LEU A 35 33.65 10.95 3.46
CA LEU A 35 33.92 12.32 3.02
C LEU A 35 34.02 12.41 1.50
N ASP A 36 34.74 11.46 0.89
CA ASP A 36 34.96 11.42 -0.55
C ASP A 36 35.24 9.98 -1.00
N GLU A 37 34.88 9.67 -2.24
CA GLU A 37 35.08 8.35 -2.84
C GLU A 37 35.43 8.47 -4.32
N ALA A 38 36.23 7.52 -4.81
CA ALA A 38 36.65 7.46 -6.19
C ALA A 38 36.57 6.02 -6.68
N TRP A 39 35.75 5.82 -7.71
CA TRP A 39 35.42 4.52 -8.29
C TRP A 39 35.27 4.65 -9.81
N GLY A 40 35.57 3.57 -10.54
CA GLY A 40 35.40 3.54 -11.99
C GLY A 40 36.15 2.39 -12.67
N SER A 41 35.47 1.67 -13.57
CA SER A 41 36.05 0.47 -14.18
C SER A 41 37.34 0.76 -14.96
N TYR A 42 38.43 0.11 -14.54
CA TYR A 42 39.75 0.20 -15.18
C TYR A 42 40.36 1.59 -15.17
N ASN A 43 40.03 2.42 -14.18
CA ASN A 43 40.61 3.73 -14.04
C ASN A 43 42.08 3.63 -13.56
N PRO A 44 43.07 4.16 -14.32
CA PRO A 44 44.47 4.10 -13.91
C PRO A 44 44.79 4.95 -12.69
N VAL A 45 43.94 5.92 -12.33
CA VAL A 45 44.20 6.91 -11.30
C VAL A 45 42.93 7.20 -10.51
N GLU A 46 42.93 6.87 -9.23
CA GLU A 46 41.87 7.25 -8.29
C GLU A 46 42.34 8.34 -7.36
N ASN A 47 41.50 9.36 -7.13
CA ASN A 47 41.83 10.49 -6.27
C ASN A 47 40.70 10.80 -5.30
N VAL A 48 41.04 11.01 -4.02
CA VAL A 48 40.09 11.49 -3.00
C VAL A 48 40.69 12.62 -2.17
N SER A 49 39.84 13.53 -1.70
CA SER A 49 40.22 14.77 -1.03
C SER A 49 39.28 15.14 0.11
N THR A 50 39.77 15.79 1.16
CA THR A 50 38.88 16.51 2.09
C THR A 50 38.43 17.86 1.54
N ALA A 51 39.06 18.39 0.49
CA ALA A 51 38.71 19.69 -0.06
C ALA A 51 37.29 19.66 -0.66
N GLY A 52 36.39 20.54 -0.18
CA GLY A 52 34.99 20.56 -0.60
C GLY A 52 34.08 19.57 0.15
N THR A 53 34.62 18.88 1.15
CA THR A 53 33.88 17.99 2.07
C THR A 53 33.79 18.62 3.46
N SER A 54 32.99 18.05 4.36
CA SER A 54 32.96 18.45 5.77
C SER A 54 34.31 18.34 6.50
N GLY A 55 35.29 17.62 5.94
CA GLY A 55 36.68 17.57 6.44
C GLY A 55 37.57 18.73 5.99
N SER A 56 37.07 19.64 5.14
CA SER A 56 37.88 20.71 4.54
C SER A 56 38.46 21.65 5.60
N GLY A 57 39.80 21.74 5.65
CA GLY A 57 40.53 22.52 6.65
C GLY A 57 40.35 22.08 8.10
N VAL A 58 39.67 20.95 8.36
CA VAL A 58 39.42 20.43 9.70
C VAL A 58 40.64 19.61 10.16
N PRO A 59 41.25 19.93 11.31
CA PRO A 59 42.32 19.10 11.87
C PRO A 59 41.76 17.77 12.35
N GLY A 60 42.38 16.66 11.98
CA GLY A 60 41.85 15.36 12.38
C GLY A 60 42.64 14.16 11.94
N LEU A 61 42.18 13.00 12.39
CA LEU A 61 42.54 11.71 11.83
C LEU A 61 41.55 11.37 10.72
N TYR A 62 42.10 10.97 9.57
CA TYR A 62 41.35 10.54 8.40
C TYR A 62 41.81 9.14 8.04
N TYR A 63 40.88 8.31 7.61
CA TYR A 63 41.11 6.93 7.18
C TYR A 63 40.94 6.84 5.67
N LEU A 64 41.90 6.23 5.01
CA LEU A 64 41.79 5.88 3.59
C LEU A 64 41.61 4.37 3.48
N LEU A 65 40.50 3.95 2.89
CA LEU A 65 40.28 2.58 2.48
C LEU A 65 40.66 2.44 1.00
N VAL A 66 41.46 1.43 0.69
CA VAL A 66 41.73 0.99 -0.68
C VAL A 66 41.00 -0.33 -0.88
N ALA A 67 39.92 -0.30 -1.66
CA ALA A 67 39.12 -1.48 -1.95
C ALA A 67 39.57 -2.11 -3.28
N GLN A 68 39.74 -3.43 -3.30
CA GLN A 68 40.02 -4.16 -4.54
C GLN A 68 38.69 -4.51 -5.21
N PHE A 69 38.35 -3.84 -6.31
CA PHE A 69 37.14 -4.13 -7.06
C PHE A 69 37.32 -5.36 -7.94
N SER A 70 38.40 -5.42 -8.72
CA SER A 70 38.67 -6.56 -9.61
C SER A 70 40.16 -6.77 -9.92
N GLY A 71 40.46 -7.94 -10.49
CA GLY A 71 41.82 -8.34 -10.88
C GLY A 71 42.81 -8.46 -9.73
N ASN A 72 44.11 -8.52 -10.05
CA ASN A 72 45.19 -8.54 -9.07
C ASN A 72 46.35 -7.70 -9.60
N GLY A 73 46.93 -6.83 -8.78
CA GLY A 73 48.04 -5.99 -9.23
C GLY A 73 48.67 -5.15 -8.13
N THR A 74 49.75 -4.45 -8.46
CA THR A 74 50.35 -3.45 -7.57
C THR A 74 49.77 -2.08 -7.84
N TYR A 75 49.71 -1.21 -6.83
CA TYR A 75 49.41 0.21 -6.98
C TYR A 75 50.49 1.05 -6.29
N THR A 76 50.55 2.33 -6.66
CA THR A 76 51.29 3.36 -5.90
C THR A 76 50.28 4.27 -5.24
N LEU A 77 50.46 4.56 -3.96
CA LEU A 77 49.62 5.51 -3.22
C LEU A 77 50.46 6.72 -2.84
N GLU A 78 50.02 7.89 -3.26
CA GLU A 78 50.59 9.17 -2.88
C GLU A 78 49.62 9.90 -1.95
N ALA A 79 50.16 10.57 -0.94
CA ALA A 79 49.38 11.35 0.01
C ALA A 79 50.08 12.68 0.27
N TRP A 80 49.33 13.78 0.23
CA TRP A 80 49.86 15.11 0.52
C TRP A 80 48.81 15.98 1.20
N THR A 81 49.24 17.17 1.62
CA THR A 81 48.35 18.17 2.24
C THR A 81 48.44 19.49 1.50
N ASN A 82 47.28 20.10 1.23
CA ASN A 82 47.18 21.42 0.63
C ASN A 82 46.64 22.41 1.66
N THR A 83 47.03 23.68 1.59
CA THR A 83 46.37 24.72 2.41
C THR A 83 44.92 24.83 1.96
N SER A 84 44.00 24.62 2.89
CA SER A 84 42.58 24.81 2.66
C SER A 84 42.33 26.30 2.38
N LEU A 85 41.65 26.58 1.28
CA LEU A 85 41.21 27.92 0.96
C LEU A 85 40.01 28.23 1.86
N PRO A 86 39.97 29.40 2.54
CA PRO A 86 38.76 29.86 3.21
C PRO A 86 37.62 29.89 2.20
N ARG A 87 36.49 29.26 2.54
CA ARG A 87 35.30 29.16 1.70
C ARG A 87 34.03 29.50 2.50
N PRO A 88 32.96 29.96 1.83
CA PRO A 88 31.63 29.98 2.41
C PRO A 88 31.10 28.54 2.59
N ASP A 89 30.02 28.39 3.37
CA ASP A 89 29.38 27.10 3.63
C ASP A 89 27.91 27.30 3.96
N MET A 90 27.02 26.90 3.06
CA MET A 90 25.59 27.12 3.12
C MET A 90 24.88 25.94 3.75
N THR A 91 24.08 26.22 4.77
CA THR A 91 23.20 25.22 5.37
C THR A 91 21.78 25.77 5.55
N PRO A 92 20.78 25.19 4.87
CA PRO A 92 19.37 25.50 5.09
C PRO A 92 18.85 24.78 6.35
N SER A 93 17.97 25.44 7.10
CA SER A 93 17.37 24.91 8.34
C SER A 93 16.03 25.60 8.65
N ASN A 94 15.32 25.10 9.68
CA ASN A 94 14.04 25.66 10.16
C ASN A 94 12.98 25.81 9.03
N ILE A 95 12.85 24.79 8.18
CA ILE A 95 11.91 24.80 7.06
C ILE A 95 10.49 24.50 7.57
N SER A 96 9.53 25.35 7.21
CA SER A 96 8.10 25.17 7.51
C SER A 96 7.23 25.92 6.51
N ALA A 97 6.14 25.31 6.08
CA ALA A 97 5.08 26.00 5.35
C ALA A 97 3.99 26.53 6.30
N ASP A 98 3.27 27.55 5.85
CA ASP A 98 2.11 28.11 6.55
C ASP A 98 0.83 27.27 6.40
N GLN A 99 0.85 26.24 5.56
CA GLN A 99 -0.24 25.32 5.28
C GLN A 99 0.25 23.86 5.32
N SER A 100 -0.60 22.97 5.85
CA SER A 100 -0.34 21.53 5.94
C SER A 100 -1.14 20.70 4.94
N ALA A 101 -2.05 21.31 4.19
CA ALA A 101 -2.84 20.67 3.14
C ALA A 101 -3.18 21.73 2.08
N VAL A 102 -2.97 21.41 0.81
CA VAL A 102 -3.14 22.32 -0.34
C VAL A 102 -3.51 21.53 -1.59
N ASP A 103 -4.07 22.19 -2.59
CA ASP A 103 -4.28 21.62 -3.93
C ASP A 103 -3.27 22.19 -4.95
N VAL A 104 -3.14 21.54 -6.10
CA VAL A 104 -2.37 22.08 -7.24
C VAL A 104 -2.89 23.47 -7.60
N GLY A 105 -1.97 24.42 -7.78
CA GLY A 105 -2.26 25.83 -8.05
C GLY A 105 -2.41 26.70 -6.80
N ASP A 106 -2.49 26.11 -5.60
CA ASP A 106 -2.47 26.88 -4.37
C ASP A 106 -1.12 27.55 -4.13
N VAL A 107 -1.16 28.63 -3.35
CA VAL A 107 0.01 29.45 -3.03
C VAL A 107 0.36 29.26 -1.56
N VAL A 108 1.60 28.89 -1.28
CA VAL A 108 2.14 28.56 0.05
C VAL A 108 3.29 29.49 0.41
N ASN A 109 3.37 29.93 1.66
CA ASN A 109 4.53 30.64 2.17
C ASN A 109 5.46 29.66 2.88
N VAL A 110 6.61 29.38 2.27
CA VAL A 110 7.65 28.54 2.86
C VAL A 110 8.65 29.42 3.61
N SER A 111 8.73 29.25 4.93
CA SER A 111 9.71 29.89 5.79
C SER A 111 10.91 28.98 6.02
N TYR A 112 12.11 29.52 5.96
CA TYR A 112 13.37 28.79 6.09
C TYR A 112 14.49 29.72 6.56
N THR A 113 15.57 29.15 7.08
CA THR A 113 16.78 29.88 7.49
C THR A 113 17.95 29.40 6.65
N ILE A 114 18.68 30.32 6.02
CA ILE A 114 19.96 30.00 5.39
C ILE A 114 21.07 30.53 6.29
N ALA A 115 22.03 29.68 6.64
CA ALA A 115 23.23 30.06 7.37
C ALA A 115 24.46 29.89 6.49
N ASN A 116 25.36 30.87 6.54
CA ASN A 116 26.74 30.72 6.11
C ASN A 116 27.59 30.32 7.31
N ILE A 117 27.87 29.03 7.49
CA ILE A 117 28.73 28.53 8.58
C ILE A 117 30.22 28.58 8.21
N GLY A 118 30.53 28.99 6.99
CA GLY A 118 31.87 29.11 6.46
C GLY A 118 32.64 30.30 7.01
N THR A 119 33.89 30.41 6.56
CA THR A 119 34.85 31.43 7.02
C THR A 119 34.96 32.62 6.08
N VAL A 120 34.28 32.58 4.93
CA VAL A 120 34.23 33.64 3.93
C VAL A 120 32.79 34.05 3.69
N ASP A 121 32.59 35.33 3.39
CA ASP A 121 31.28 35.88 3.03
C ASP A 121 30.73 35.21 1.76
N LEU A 122 29.44 34.87 1.78
CA LEU A 122 28.65 34.60 0.58
C LEU A 122 28.39 35.93 -0.12
N ALA A 123 29.36 36.37 -0.92
CA ALA A 123 29.30 37.59 -1.69
C ALA A 123 29.13 37.28 -3.18
N ILE A 124 28.09 37.84 -3.78
CA ILE A 124 27.86 37.77 -5.23
C ILE A 124 28.65 38.89 -5.88
N ASN A 125 29.55 38.58 -6.81
CA ASN A 125 30.13 39.61 -7.68
C ASN A 125 29.00 40.19 -8.54
N ASN A 126 28.59 41.44 -8.26
CA ASN A 126 27.33 42.03 -8.77
C ASN A 126 27.23 42.17 -10.30
N THR A 127 28.27 41.81 -11.04
CA THR A 127 28.37 41.98 -12.49
C THR A 127 27.81 40.80 -13.31
N GLN A 128 27.44 39.67 -12.69
CA GLN A 128 27.03 38.47 -13.45
C GLN A 128 25.75 37.74 -12.99
N ASN A 129 24.98 38.25 -12.04
CA ASN A 129 23.79 37.52 -11.54
C ASN A 129 24.15 36.15 -10.93
N ASP A 130 25.39 36.02 -10.40
CA ASP A 130 25.95 34.81 -9.77
C ASP A 130 25.43 34.58 -8.33
N SER A 131 24.15 34.85 -8.06
CA SER A 131 23.53 34.37 -6.82
C SER A 131 23.38 32.86 -6.88
N TYR A 132 23.69 32.15 -5.79
CA TYR A 132 23.28 30.76 -5.68
C TYR A 132 21.76 30.66 -5.70
N ASP A 133 21.25 29.58 -6.28
CA ASP A 133 19.83 29.33 -6.39
C ASP A 133 19.28 28.65 -5.14
N ILE A 134 18.04 28.95 -4.78
CA ILE A 134 17.28 28.24 -3.77
C ILE A 134 16.10 27.58 -4.45
N PHE A 135 16.08 26.26 -4.43
CA PHE A 135 14.97 25.43 -4.91
C PHE A 135 14.09 25.00 -3.74
N PHE A 136 12.79 24.92 -4.05
CA PHE A 136 11.77 24.38 -3.16
C PHE A 136 11.27 23.07 -3.76
N VAL A 137 11.36 22.02 -2.96
CA VAL A 137 11.17 20.64 -3.41
C VAL A 137 10.21 19.95 -2.46
N LEU A 138 9.31 19.14 -3.01
CA LEU A 138 8.43 18.25 -2.26
C LEU A 138 8.98 16.84 -2.42
N GLU A 139 9.31 16.21 -1.30
CA GLU A 139 9.91 14.87 -1.25
C GLU A 139 8.99 13.95 -0.46
N ASP A 140 8.71 12.77 -0.99
CA ASP A 140 7.97 11.76 -0.26
C ASP A 140 8.80 11.29 0.95
N PRO A 141 8.27 11.34 2.19
CA PRO A 141 9.00 10.92 3.38
C PRO A 141 9.33 9.41 3.42
N MET A 142 8.64 8.60 2.62
CA MET A 142 8.77 7.14 2.57
C MET A 142 9.51 6.69 1.30
N ASP A 143 9.54 7.52 0.25
CA ASP A 143 10.27 7.25 -0.99
C ASP A 143 11.22 8.39 -1.39
N SER A 144 12.52 8.21 -1.14
CA SER A 144 13.55 9.18 -1.49
C SER A 144 13.76 9.39 -3.00
N TRP A 145 13.20 8.54 -3.85
CA TRP A 145 13.23 8.71 -5.30
C TRP A 145 12.11 9.60 -5.81
N ASN A 146 11.04 9.74 -5.03
CA ASN A 146 9.90 10.56 -5.38
C ASN A 146 10.10 12.02 -4.94
N VAL A 147 10.77 12.77 -5.81
CA VAL A 147 11.25 14.13 -5.56
C VAL A 147 10.72 15.07 -6.63
N HIS A 148 9.90 16.03 -6.24
CA HIS A 148 9.32 16.99 -7.17
C HIS A 148 9.81 18.41 -6.90
N ARG A 149 10.54 18.98 -7.86
CA ARG A 149 10.86 20.40 -7.88
C ARG A 149 9.65 21.18 -8.38
N LEU A 150 9.35 22.30 -7.73
CA LEU A 150 8.31 23.19 -8.21
C LEU A 150 8.67 23.79 -9.57
N GLN A 151 7.68 23.93 -10.43
CA GLN A 151 7.84 24.47 -11.78
C GLN A 151 7.03 25.76 -11.97
N LEU A 152 7.52 26.59 -12.87
CA LEU A 152 6.79 27.72 -13.43
C LEU A 152 5.73 27.22 -14.44
N PRO A 153 4.70 28.03 -14.78
CA PRO A 153 3.66 27.63 -15.74
C PRO A 153 4.14 27.29 -17.15
N ASN A 154 5.40 27.58 -17.48
CA ASN A 154 6.04 27.24 -18.75
C ASN A 154 6.84 25.93 -18.69
N GLY A 155 6.84 25.23 -17.55
CA GLY A 155 7.57 23.98 -17.29
C GLY A 155 9.02 24.18 -16.83
N ASP A 156 9.52 25.42 -16.73
CA ASP A 156 10.87 25.68 -16.20
C ASP A 156 10.89 25.50 -14.68
N GLU A 157 12.04 25.10 -14.13
CA GLU A 157 12.21 24.95 -12.68
C GLU A 157 12.08 26.30 -11.96
N PHE A 158 11.35 26.30 -10.84
CA PHE A 158 11.24 27.49 -9.99
C PHE A 158 12.39 27.54 -8.98
N SER A 159 13.20 28.60 -9.06
CA SER A 159 14.19 28.96 -8.04
C SER A 159 14.08 30.44 -7.67
N VAL A 160 14.65 30.79 -6.52
CA VAL A 160 14.88 32.19 -6.13
C VAL A 160 16.36 32.42 -5.83
N PRO A 161 16.88 33.64 -6.07
CA PRO A 161 18.24 33.97 -5.69
C PRO A 161 18.41 33.99 -4.17
N GLY A 162 19.50 33.40 -3.68
CA GLY A 162 19.85 33.41 -2.27
C GLY A 162 20.37 34.75 -1.74
N PRO A 163 20.25 35.02 -0.43
CA PRO A 163 20.77 36.23 0.19
C PRO A 163 22.31 36.24 0.26
N MET A 164 22.89 37.45 0.26
CA MET A 164 24.30 37.61 0.67
C MET A 164 24.42 37.50 2.19
N LEU A 165 25.33 36.66 2.66
CA LEU A 165 25.55 36.43 4.09
C LEU A 165 27.03 36.54 4.43
N ALA A 166 27.35 37.36 5.44
CA ALA A 166 28.70 37.40 5.97
C ALA A 166 29.08 36.03 6.57
N ALA A 167 30.37 35.75 6.67
CA ALA A 167 30.87 34.55 7.34
C ALA A 167 30.24 34.37 8.74
N SER A 168 29.83 33.14 9.06
CA SER A 168 29.21 32.79 10.34
C SER A 168 27.92 33.56 10.67
N THR A 169 27.12 33.92 9.67
CA THR A 169 25.82 34.58 9.85
C THR A 169 24.68 33.81 9.20
N SER A 170 23.45 34.06 9.66
CA SER A 170 22.24 33.43 9.14
C SER A 170 21.13 34.44 8.90
N GLN A 171 20.26 34.15 7.93
CA GLN A 171 19.07 34.94 7.63
C GLN A 171 17.85 34.04 7.52
N GLN A 172 16.78 34.43 8.22
CA GLN A 172 15.46 33.85 8.03
C GLN A 172 14.81 34.51 6.80
N ASN A 173 14.21 33.68 5.95
CA ASN A 173 13.52 34.08 4.74
C ASN A 173 12.14 33.43 4.71
N THR A 174 11.25 34.05 3.92
CA THR A 174 9.97 33.48 3.56
C THR A 174 9.77 33.71 2.07
N THR A 175 9.50 32.64 1.34
CA THR A 175 9.24 32.68 -0.10
C THR A 175 7.83 32.19 -0.37
N GLN A 176 7.11 32.95 -1.19
CA GLN A 176 5.82 32.54 -1.71
C GLN A 176 6.04 31.64 -2.93
N VAL A 177 5.47 30.44 -2.91
CA VAL A 177 5.57 29.45 -3.98
C VAL A 177 4.18 28.97 -4.39
N THR A 178 4.02 28.57 -5.65
CA THR A 178 2.79 27.94 -6.15
C THR A 178 3.03 26.45 -6.32
N ILE A 179 2.10 25.61 -5.86
CA ILE A 179 2.14 24.16 -6.10
C ILE A 179 1.89 23.92 -7.59
N SER A 180 2.89 23.41 -8.30
CA SER A 180 2.83 23.19 -9.74
C SER A 180 2.04 21.93 -10.10
N ASP A 181 1.63 21.81 -11.35
CA ASP A 181 0.82 20.70 -11.87
C ASP A 181 1.60 19.39 -12.08
N ASN A 182 2.93 19.44 -11.98
CA ASN A 182 3.80 18.26 -11.93
C ASN A 182 3.90 17.63 -10.54
N ILE A 183 3.13 18.11 -9.55
CA ILE A 183 3.08 17.55 -8.19
C ILE A 183 1.83 16.67 -8.07
N PRO A 184 1.99 15.34 -7.98
CA PRO A 184 0.90 14.42 -7.68
C PRO A 184 0.20 14.70 -6.35
N ASN A 185 -0.96 14.07 -6.19
CA ASN A 185 -1.57 13.97 -4.86
C ASN A 185 -0.68 13.13 -3.95
N GLY A 186 -0.49 13.55 -2.70
CA GLY A 186 0.36 12.80 -1.78
C GLY A 186 0.70 13.53 -0.50
N THR A 187 1.50 12.86 0.33
CA THR A 187 2.05 13.42 1.58
C THR A 187 3.54 13.68 1.38
N TYR A 188 3.99 14.92 1.58
CA TYR A 188 5.35 15.34 1.26
C TYR A 188 6.02 16.10 2.41
N LEU A 189 7.33 15.99 2.52
CA LEU A 189 8.16 16.94 3.26
C LEU A 189 8.63 18.06 2.33
N TRP A 190 8.72 19.28 2.86
CA TRP A 190 9.44 20.34 2.17
C TRP A 190 10.93 20.11 2.30
N SER A 191 11.64 20.29 1.19
CA SER A 191 13.08 20.33 1.12
C SER A 191 13.50 21.66 0.47
N VAL A 192 14.37 22.39 1.16
CA VAL A 192 15.01 23.60 0.64
C VAL A 192 16.41 23.22 0.25
N ARG A 193 16.71 23.31 -1.04
CA ARG A 193 18.02 22.98 -1.62
C ARG A 193 18.70 24.25 -2.09
N VAL A 194 19.88 24.55 -1.56
CA VAL A 194 20.65 25.75 -1.92
C VAL A 194 21.82 25.39 -2.82
N ASP A 195 22.15 26.27 -3.75
CA ASP A 195 23.24 26.11 -4.71
C ASP A 195 23.24 24.75 -5.43
N THR A 196 22.07 24.29 -5.87
CA THR A 196 21.92 22.97 -6.49
C THR A 196 22.75 22.80 -7.77
N TYR A 197 23.09 23.90 -8.44
CA TYR A 197 23.97 23.89 -9.61
C TYR A 197 25.47 24.00 -9.26
N ASN A 198 25.82 24.05 -7.97
CA ASN A 198 27.19 24.21 -7.46
C ASN A 198 27.90 25.44 -8.06
N ASN A 199 27.19 26.56 -8.14
CA ASN A 199 27.74 27.82 -8.64
C ASN A 199 28.70 28.47 -7.64
N VAL A 200 28.56 28.15 -6.35
CA VAL A 200 29.43 28.60 -5.27
C VAL A 200 30.28 27.42 -4.80
N THR A 201 31.60 27.60 -4.80
CA THR A 201 32.51 26.60 -4.23
C THR A 201 32.57 26.75 -2.72
N GLU A 202 32.10 25.74 -2.00
CA GLU A 202 31.94 25.77 -0.54
C GLU A 202 32.99 24.91 0.18
N SER A 203 33.06 25.04 1.51
CA SER A 203 33.82 24.09 2.32
C SER A 203 33.19 22.71 2.31
N SER A 204 31.86 22.61 2.25
CA SER A 204 31.11 21.36 2.14
C SER A 204 30.00 21.54 1.12
N GLN A 205 29.85 20.60 0.18
CA GLN A 205 28.71 20.58 -0.77
C GLN A 205 27.57 19.64 -0.33
N THR A 206 27.75 18.93 0.79
CA THR A 206 26.83 17.84 1.19
C THR A 206 25.76 18.30 2.19
N ASN A 207 25.82 19.53 2.68
CA ASN A 207 24.93 20.10 3.69
C ASN A 207 24.02 21.22 3.14
N ASN A 208 23.88 21.26 1.82
CA ASN A 208 23.10 22.22 1.05
C ASN A 208 21.60 21.89 0.98
N ILE A 209 21.15 20.88 1.72
CA ILE A 209 19.76 20.40 1.71
C ILE A 209 19.25 20.39 3.15
N GLY A 210 18.01 20.86 3.34
CA GLY A 210 17.35 20.89 4.63
C GLY A 210 15.88 20.59 4.48
N TYR A 211 15.33 19.86 5.45
CA TYR A 211 13.96 19.34 5.42
C TYR A 211 13.05 20.01 6.44
N SER A 212 11.74 20.07 6.15
CA SER A 212 10.74 20.44 7.14
C SER A 212 10.60 19.36 8.21
N SER A 213 10.16 19.78 9.40
CA SER A 213 9.88 18.86 10.51
C SER A 213 8.48 18.25 10.46
N ALA A 214 7.61 18.77 9.60
CA ALA A 214 6.24 18.30 9.42
C ALA A 214 5.97 18.10 7.92
N ALA A 215 5.16 17.09 7.63
CA ALA A 215 4.65 16.82 6.29
C ALA A 215 3.48 17.74 5.94
N MET A 216 3.23 17.86 4.64
CA MET A 216 2.07 18.52 4.06
C MET A 216 1.38 17.57 3.07
N ASN A 217 0.08 17.75 2.89
CA ASN A 217 -0.68 17.00 1.90
C ASN A 217 -0.89 17.87 0.65
N VAL A 218 -0.66 17.30 -0.52
CA VAL A 218 -1.07 17.88 -1.80
C VAL A 218 -2.26 17.07 -2.30
N GLY A 219 -3.36 17.74 -2.64
CA GLY A 219 -4.56 17.11 -3.14
C GLY A 219 -5.31 16.27 -2.11
N THR A 220 -6.14 15.35 -2.62
CA THR A 220 -6.87 14.39 -1.78
C THR A 220 -5.96 13.21 -1.45
N VAL A 221 -5.58 13.10 -0.18
CA VAL A 221 -4.87 11.93 0.35
C VAL A 221 -5.91 10.92 0.83
N VAL A 222 -5.89 9.72 0.24
CA VAL A 222 -6.71 8.60 0.69
C VAL A 222 -6.00 7.93 1.88
N SER A 223 -6.73 7.68 2.97
CA SER A 223 -6.24 6.87 4.08
C SER A 223 -6.89 5.49 4.01
N CYS A 224 -6.10 4.42 4.07
CA CYS A 224 -6.58 3.06 3.86
C CYS A 224 -7.21 2.43 5.13
N TRP A 225 -7.74 3.27 6.02
CA TRP A 225 -8.41 2.84 7.26
C TRP A 225 -9.94 2.85 7.10
N GLY A 226 -10.59 1.68 7.04
CA GLY A 226 -12.06 1.54 7.09
C GLY A 226 -12.66 0.44 6.22
N THR A 227 -14.00 0.37 6.16
CA THR A 227 -14.82 -0.69 5.51
C THR A 227 -14.79 -0.70 3.97
N GLY A 228 -13.74 -0.15 3.36
CA GLY A 228 -13.54 -0.15 1.91
C GLY A 228 -12.10 -0.46 1.49
N ALA A 229 -11.20 -0.69 2.46
CA ALA A 229 -9.88 -1.23 2.19
C ALA A 229 -10.00 -2.75 1.99
N ASP A 230 -9.32 -3.21 0.94
CA ASP A 230 -8.87 -4.59 0.70
C ASP A 230 -10.00 -5.62 0.61
N ALA A 231 -10.64 -5.61 -0.55
CA ALA A 231 -11.81 -6.43 -0.91
C ALA A 231 -13.03 -6.22 0.01
N GLY A 232 -13.09 -5.11 0.74
CA GLY A 232 -14.25 -4.77 1.59
C GLY A 232 -14.33 -5.62 2.87
N THR A 233 -13.24 -6.29 3.24
CA THR A 233 -13.15 -7.08 4.48
C THR A 233 -13.02 -6.20 5.72
N GLY A 234 -12.62 -4.93 5.55
CA GLY A 234 -12.42 -3.98 6.65
C GLY A 234 -11.13 -4.22 7.43
N THR A 235 -10.25 -5.06 6.89
CA THR A 235 -8.88 -5.33 7.34
C THR A 235 -7.95 -5.26 6.14
N ASP A 236 -6.68 -4.91 6.39
CA ASP A 236 -5.57 -5.01 5.44
C ASP A 236 -5.51 -6.38 4.74
N ALA A 237 -5.23 -6.44 3.43
CA ALA A 237 -5.02 -7.68 2.69
C ALA A 237 -3.69 -8.39 3.03
N GLY A 238 -2.93 -7.77 3.94
CA GLY A 238 -1.79 -8.35 4.60
C GLY A 238 -0.54 -8.29 3.74
N GLU A 239 0.60 -8.43 4.41
CA GLU A 239 1.93 -8.16 3.85
C GLU A 239 2.67 -9.43 3.41
N GLU A 240 2.05 -10.60 3.59
CA GLU A 240 2.60 -11.92 3.25
C GLU A 240 1.52 -12.93 2.89
N LEU A 241 1.90 -14.02 2.19
CA LEU A 241 0.95 -15.06 1.74
C LEU A 241 0.12 -15.66 2.88
N ALA A 242 0.67 -15.74 4.10
CA ALA A 242 -0.01 -16.32 5.26
C ALA A 242 -1.17 -15.47 5.78
N THR A 243 -1.19 -14.19 5.41
CA THR A 243 -2.23 -13.21 5.80
C THR A 243 -3.10 -12.79 4.62
N ALA A 244 -2.93 -13.42 3.45
CA ALA A 244 -3.68 -13.12 2.26
C ALA A 244 -5.20 -13.25 2.49
N ILE A 245 -5.98 -12.36 1.87
CA ILE A 245 -7.44 -12.47 1.84
C ILE A 245 -7.85 -13.61 0.91
N ASP A 246 -8.58 -14.58 1.46
CA ASP A 246 -9.11 -15.70 0.68
C ASP A 246 -10.37 -15.28 -0.12
N LEU A 247 -10.24 -15.28 -1.44
CA LEU A 247 -11.35 -15.04 -2.38
C LEU A 247 -12.17 -16.30 -2.64
N GLY A 248 -11.73 -17.45 -2.11
CA GLY A 248 -12.34 -18.75 -2.30
C GLY A 248 -12.00 -19.40 -3.64
N HIS A 249 -12.90 -20.25 -4.11
CA HIS A 249 -12.67 -21.11 -5.28
C HIS A 249 -13.24 -20.49 -6.56
N GLN A 250 -12.44 -20.46 -7.62
CA GLN A 250 -12.82 -19.97 -8.95
C GLN A 250 -13.40 -18.55 -8.94
N PHE A 251 -12.94 -17.69 -8.05
CA PHE A 251 -13.45 -16.32 -7.94
C PHE A 251 -13.41 -15.59 -9.28
N THR A 252 -14.52 -14.94 -9.64
CA THR A 252 -14.61 -14.02 -10.77
C THR A 252 -15.39 -12.80 -10.31
N GLY A 253 -14.76 -11.63 -10.39
CA GLY A 253 -15.34 -10.40 -9.88
C GLY A 253 -14.36 -9.25 -9.87
N THR A 254 -14.82 -8.12 -9.35
CA THR A 254 -14.02 -6.92 -9.14
C THR A 254 -13.85 -6.70 -7.65
N LEU A 255 -12.63 -6.41 -7.22
CA LEU A 255 -12.30 -6.07 -5.85
C LEU A 255 -11.47 -4.78 -5.82
N THR A 256 -11.55 -4.07 -4.70
CA THR A 256 -10.87 -2.78 -4.52
C THR A 256 -10.01 -2.90 -3.28
N GLY A 257 -8.75 -2.50 -3.37
CA GLY A 257 -7.84 -2.37 -2.23
C GLY A 257 -7.26 -0.97 -2.16
N CYS A 258 -6.34 -0.71 -1.23
CA CYS A 258 -5.84 0.64 -0.99
C CYS A 258 -4.41 0.66 -0.46
N PHE A 259 -3.52 1.43 -1.10
CA PHE A 259 -2.21 1.73 -0.52
C PHE A 259 -2.13 3.12 0.07
N ASP A 260 -1.41 3.30 1.19
CA ASP A 260 -1.06 4.61 1.73
C ASP A 260 0.40 4.67 2.20
N GLY A 261 0.76 5.64 3.03
CA GLY A 261 2.13 5.77 3.53
C GLY A 261 2.55 4.66 4.50
N GLN A 262 1.66 3.78 4.96
CA GLN A 262 1.99 2.68 5.87
C GLN A 262 1.81 1.29 5.25
N ASP A 263 1.19 1.24 4.09
CA ASP A 263 0.82 0.02 3.38
C ASP A 263 1.34 0.10 1.93
N GLY A 264 2.05 -0.95 1.53
CA GLY A 264 2.65 -1.04 0.21
C GLY A 264 2.48 -2.37 -0.50
N VAL A 265 1.88 -3.39 0.14
CA VAL A 265 1.72 -4.71 -0.47
C VAL A 265 0.46 -5.37 0.06
N ASP A 266 -0.35 -5.87 -0.88
CA ASP A 266 -1.56 -6.63 -0.59
C ASP A 266 -1.51 -8.03 -1.20
N TYR A 267 -1.98 -9.02 -0.47
CA TYR A 267 -2.12 -10.40 -0.96
C TYR A 267 -3.56 -10.89 -0.97
N TYR A 268 -3.94 -11.54 -2.07
CA TYR A 268 -5.20 -12.28 -2.20
C TYR A 268 -4.91 -13.72 -2.61
N SER A 269 -5.67 -14.68 -2.10
CA SER A 269 -5.60 -16.08 -2.55
C SER A 269 -6.86 -16.50 -3.30
N VAL A 270 -6.69 -17.35 -4.31
CA VAL A 270 -7.80 -17.97 -5.04
C VAL A 270 -7.46 -19.41 -5.40
N ASP A 271 -8.40 -20.32 -5.14
CA ASP A 271 -8.27 -21.72 -5.50
C ASP A 271 -8.77 -21.97 -6.92
N ILE A 272 -7.91 -22.57 -7.75
CA ILE A 272 -8.20 -22.86 -9.15
C ILE A 272 -8.25 -24.36 -9.37
N PHE A 273 -9.27 -24.85 -10.09
CA PHE A 273 -9.41 -26.29 -10.37
C PHE A 273 -8.64 -26.72 -11.63
N ASP A 274 -8.48 -28.05 -11.75
CA ASP A 274 -7.81 -28.68 -12.88
C ASP A 274 -8.51 -28.32 -14.20
N GLY A 275 -7.71 -27.96 -15.20
CA GLY A 275 -8.17 -27.52 -16.52
C GLY A 275 -8.68 -26.08 -16.59
N GLN A 276 -8.58 -25.30 -15.52
CA GLN A 276 -9.02 -23.90 -15.46
C GLN A 276 -7.83 -22.94 -15.35
N ASN A 277 -8.05 -21.69 -15.72
CA ASN A 277 -7.04 -20.64 -15.73
C ASN A 277 -7.54 -19.39 -15.01
N LEU A 278 -6.58 -18.65 -14.46
CA LEU A 278 -6.76 -17.38 -13.77
C LEU A 278 -6.14 -16.26 -14.61
N THR A 279 -6.85 -15.16 -14.72
CA THR A 279 -6.37 -13.90 -15.27
C THR A 279 -6.76 -12.78 -14.32
N VAL A 280 -5.82 -11.89 -14.02
CA VAL A 280 -6.03 -10.76 -13.12
C VAL A 280 -5.56 -9.50 -13.82
N PHE A 281 -6.41 -8.47 -13.79
CA PHE A 281 -6.11 -7.16 -14.34
C PHE A 281 -6.19 -6.12 -13.23
N LEU A 282 -5.16 -5.29 -13.11
CA LEU A 282 -5.11 -4.15 -12.21
C LEU A 282 -5.33 -2.88 -13.02
N ASP A 283 -6.38 -2.12 -12.68
CA ASP A 283 -6.64 -0.82 -13.28
C ASP A 283 -5.54 0.15 -12.88
N GLY A 284 -5.02 0.90 -13.85
CA GLY A 284 -4.02 1.92 -13.61
C GLY A 284 -4.54 3.09 -12.79
N GLN A 285 -3.67 3.56 -11.89
CA GLN A 285 -3.95 4.69 -11.03
C GLN A 285 -3.25 5.94 -11.56
N ALA A 286 -3.95 7.07 -11.52
CA ALA A 286 -3.32 8.35 -11.84
C ALA A 286 -2.27 8.67 -10.78
N ASP A 287 -1.04 8.96 -11.24
CA ASP A 287 0.09 9.38 -10.43
C ASP A 287 0.60 8.37 -9.37
N SER A 288 0.26 7.10 -9.53
CA SER A 288 0.81 5.96 -8.78
C SER A 288 1.16 4.84 -9.74
N ASP A 289 2.25 4.15 -9.45
CA ASP A 289 2.69 2.96 -10.18
C ASP A 289 2.59 1.76 -9.24
N ASN A 290 1.78 0.77 -9.62
CA ASN A 290 1.57 -0.43 -8.84
C ASN A 290 1.88 -1.64 -9.71
N ASP A 291 2.59 -2.57 -9.13
CA ASP A 291 3.02 -3.83 -9.72
C ASP A 291 2.02 -4.94 -9.41
N LEU A 292 1.94 -5.93 -10.29
CA LEU A 292 1.11 -7.12 -10.14
C LEU A 292 1.93 -8.40 -10.34
N ARG A 293 1.87 -9.31 -9.36
CA ARG A 293 2.45 -10.66 -9.51
C ARG A 293 1.42 -11.74 -9.22
N LEU A 294 1.63 -12.88 -9.86
CA LEU A 294 0.93 -14.12 -9.58
C LEU A 294 1.91 -15.16 -9.08
N LEU A 295 1.64 -15.73 -7.92
CA LEU A 295 2.45 -16.77 -7.28
C LEU A 295 1.67 -18.07 -7.12
N ASP A 296 2.38 -19.19 -7.03
CA ASP A 296 1.81 -20.47 -6.61
C ASP A 296 1.94 -20.68 -5.08
N SER A 297 1.35 -21.77 -4.59
CA SER A 297 1.40 -22.16 -3.17
C SER A 297 2.79 -22.52 -2.62
N GLN A 298 3.85 -22.45 -3.44
CA GLN A 298 5.24 -22.59 -3.04
C GLN A 298 6.04 -21.29 -3.27
N GLU A 299 5.36 -20.15 -3.45
CA GLU A 299 5.95 -18.84 -3.72
C GLU A 299 6.75 -18.76 -5.04
N ASN A 300 6.54 -19.69 -5.97
CA ASN A 300 7.12 -19.53 -7.30
C ASN A 300 6.32 -18.50 -8.07
N VAL A 301 7.03 -17.57 -8.72
CA VAL A 301 6.41 -16.59 -9.62
C VAL A 301 5.88 -17.32 -10.86
N VAL A 302 4.56 -17.31 -11.00
CA VAL A 302 3.82 -17.86 -12.15
C VAL A 302 3.86 -16.86 -13.30
N ASN A 303 3.55 -15.60 -13.00
CA ASN A 303 3.51 -14.50 -13.95
C ASN A 303 3.68 -13.16 -13.20
N TRP A 304 4.11 -12.11 -13.89
CA TRP A 304 4.40 -10.81 -13.30
C TRP A 304 4.26 -9.72 -14.38
N SER A 305 3.84 -8.55 -13.94
CA SER A 305 3.65 -7.34 -14.73
C SER A 305 4.02 -6.17 -13.81
N THR A 306 5.16 -5.52 -14.11
CA THR A 306 5.82 -4.55 -13.22
C THR A 306 6.53 -3.45 -14.02
N ASN A 307 5.93 -3.05 -15.13
CA ASN A 307 6.61 -2.19 -16.09
C ASN A 307 6.30 -0.73 -15.76
N PRO A 308 7.28 0.09 -15.36
CA PRO A 308 7.01 1.43 -14.85
C PRO A 308 6.47 2.41 -15.90
N ASP A 309 6.48 2.02 -17.18
CA ASP A 309 5.89 2.79 -18.28
C ASP A 309 4.41 2.40 -18.55
N GLU A 310 3.87 1.38 -17.88
CA GLU A 310 2.51 0.86 -18.03
C GLU A 310 1.70 1.14 -16.75
N LEU A 311 0.55 1.79 -16.89
CA LEU A 311 -0.32 2.06 -15.72
C LEU A 311 -1.18 0.85 -15.37
N ASP A 312 -1.63 0.11 -16.37
CA ASP A 312 -2.46 -1.07 -16.18
C ASP A 312 -1.57 -2.32 -16.12
N GLU A 313 -1.80 -3.20 -15.15
CA GLU A 313 -1.04 -4.44 -15.01
C GLU A 313 -1.92 -5.68 -15.28
N ASN A 314 -1.32 -6.73 -15.83
CA ASN A 314 -2.05 -7.95 -16.16
C ASN A 314 -1.20 -9.21 -15.95
N VAL A 315 -1.75 -10.16 -15.20
CA VAL A 315 -1.13 -11.47 -15.01
C VAL A 315 -2.08 -12.61 -15.33
N SER A 316 -1.53 -13.73 -15.82
CA SER A 316 -2.33 -14.93 -16.10
C SER A 316 -1.54 -16.23 -15.95
N THR A 317 -2.24 -17.31 -15.59
CA THR A 317 -1.71 -18.68 -15.69
C THR A 317 -1.64 -19.14 -17.16
N MET A 318 -2.43 -18.55 -18.06
CA MET A 318 -2.47 -18.92 -19.48
C MET A 318 -1.11 -18.66 -20.15
N GLY A 319 -0.61 -19.63 -20.91
CA GLY A 319 0.69 -19.52 -21.58
C GLY A 319 1.90 -19.71 -20.65
N THR A 320 1.68 -20.04 -19.38
CA THR A 320 2.73 -20.39 -18.40
C THR A 320 2.81 -21.90 -18.20
N ASN A 321 3.75 -22.37 -17.36
CA ASN A 321 3.81 -23.79 -16.97
C ASN A 321 2.65 -24.23 -16.06
N TRP A 322 1.87 -23.28 -15.53
CA TRP A 322 0.73 -23.49 -14.65
C TRP A 322 -0.61 -23.43 -15.41
N GLU A 323 -0.58 -23.34 -16.74
CA GLU A 323 -1.79 -23.34 -17.56
C GLU A 323 -2.63 -24.61 -17.30
N GLY A 324 -3.86 -24.41 -16.83
CA GLY A 324 -4.77 -25.50 -16.48
C GLY A 324 -4.42 -26.27 -15.22
N ALA A 325 -3.44 -25.84 -14.42
CA ALA A 325 -3.02 -26.57 -13.22
C ALA A 325 -3.88 -26.20 -12.01
N ALA A 326 -4.43 -27.22 -11.34
CA ALA A 326 -5.10 -27.06 -10.05
C ALA A 326 -4.11 -26.60 -8.98
N ASN A 327 -4.36 -25.45 -8.35
CA ASN A 327 -3.54 -24.91 -7.27
C ASN A 327 -4.27 -23.78 -6.55
N THR A 328 -3.79 -23.44 -5.36
CA THR A 328 -4.01 -22.12 -4.76
C THR A 328 -3.02 -21.16 -5.39
N TYR A 329 -3.52 -20.09 -6.00
CA TYR A 329 -2.69 -19.01 -6.54
C TYR A 329 -2.84 -17.78 -5.67
N TYR A 330 -1.74 -17.04 -5.51
CA TYR A 330 -1.69 -15.80 -4.76
C TYR A 330 -1.48 -14.63 -5.70
N ILE A 331 -2.33 -13.63 -5.59
CA ILE A 331 -2.26 -12.36 -6.29
C ILE A 331 -1.57 -11.39 -5.35
N GLU A 332 -0.39 -10.92 -5.73
CA GLU A 332 0.32 -9.86 -5.03
C GLU A 332 0.14 -8.56 -5.82
N VAL A 333 -0.38 -7.54 -5.15
CA VAL A 333 -0.35 -6.16 -5.64
C VAL A 333 0.66 -5.41 -4.79
N SER A 334 1.55 -4.66 -5.39
CA SER A 334 2.53 -3.86 -4.62
C SER A 334 2.68 -2.47 -5.17
N LYS A 335 2.75 -1.48 -4.29
CA LYS A 335 3.03 -0.08 -4.65
C LYS A 335 4.50 0.06 -5.02
N PHE A 336 4.79 0.37 -6.30
CA PHE A 336 6.14 0.62 -6.77
C PHE A 336 6.55 2.08 -6.55
N SER A 337 5.70 3.04 -6.92
CA SER A 337 5.95 4.47 -6.70
C SER A 337 4.66 5.29 -6.58
N GLY A 338 4.77 6.51 -6.05
CA GLY A 338 3.62 7.39 -5.82
C GLY A 338 3.01 7.26 -4.43
N ALA A 339 2.00 8.08 -4.15
CA ALA A 339 1.40 8.17 -2.81
C ALA A 339 0.45 7.01 -2.47
N GLY A 340 0.11 6.16 -3.45
CA GLY A 340 -0.91 5.13 -3.34
C GLY A 340 -2.34 5.67 -3.56
N GLY A 341 -3.31 4.94 -3.03
CA GLY A 341 -4.74 5.19 -3.13
C GLY A 341 -5.54 3.93 -3.44
N MET A 342 -6.84 4.08 -3.67
CA MET A 342 -7.74 2.95 -3.96
C MET A 342 -7.43 2.35 -5.34
N TYR A 343 -6.96 1.11 -5.41
CA TYR A 343 -6.75 0.39 -6.66
C TYR A 343 -7.89 -0.58 -6.93
N THR A 344 -8.09 -0.95 -8.20
CA THR A 344 -9.16 -1.88 -8.59
C THR A 344 -8.58 -3.08 -9.33
N LEU A 345 -8.89 -4.28 -8.83
CA LEU A 345 -8.54 -5.55 -9.43
C LEU A 345 -9.76 -6.20 -10.08
N HIS A 346 -9.59 -6.72 -11.29
CA HIS A 346 -10.57 -7.55 -11.99
C HIS A 346 -10.01 -8.96 -12.11
N VAL A 347 -10.63 -9.88 -11.38
CA VAL A 347 -10.24 -11.29 -11.36
C VAL A 347 -11.19 -12.07 -12.26
N TRP A 348 -10.62 -12.86 -13.16
CA TRP A 348 -11.38 -13.71 -14.08
C TRP A 348 -10.86 -15.13 -14.08
N THR A 349 -11.76 -16.10 -13.93
CA THR A 349 -11.46 -17.51 -14.12
C THR A 349 -12.26 -18.07 -15.29
N ASN A 350 -11.60 -18.84 -16.15
CA ASN A 350 -12.20 -19.30 -17.43
C ASN A 350 -13.17 -20.49 -17.29
N GLY A 351 -13.50 -20.89 -16.07
CA GLY A 351 -14.41 -21.97 -15.78
C GLY A 351 -15.32 -21.60 -14.62
N SER A 352 -16.59 -21.97 -14.70
CA SER A 352 -17.42 -22.06 -13.49
C SER A 352 -16.79 -23.09 -12.57
N ALA A 353 -16.81 -22.84 -11.26
CA ALA A 353 -16.58 -23.90 -10.29
C ALA A 353 -17.36 -25.15 -10.75
N PRO A 354 -16.74 -26.36 -10.80
CA PRO A 354 -17.53 -27.57 -10.84
C PRO A 354 -18.59 -27.45 -9.74
N ALA A 355 -19.82 -27.92 -10.00
CA ALA A 355 -20.83 -27.97 -8.94
C ALA A 355 -20.17 -28.55 -7.69
N ARG A 356 -20.12 -27.76 -6.60
CA ARG A 356 -19.46 -28.14 -5.35
C ARG A 356 -19.97 -29.54 -4.99
N ALA A 357 -19.04 -30.49 -4.86
CA ALA A 357 -19.38 -31.76 -4.23
C ALA A 357 -19.50 -31.45 -2.74
N CYS A 358 -20.68 -31.65 -2.16
CA CYS A 358 -20.92 -31.34 -0.76
C CYS A 358 -20.10 -32.29 0.14
N GLY A 359 -19.82 -31.90 1.39
CA GLY A 359 -19.11 -32.75 2.36
C GLY A 359 -17.57 -32.74 2.36
N TRP A 360 -16.89 -31.69 1.86
CA TRP A 360 -15.45 -31.48 2.09
C TRP A 360 -15.19 -30.60 3.33
N GLU A 361 -14.03 -30.74 3.98
CA GLU A 361 -13.58 -29.76 4.98
C GLU A 361 -13.47 -28.38 4.31
N GLY A 362 -14.16 -27.37 4.86
CA GLY A 362 -14.29 -26.03 4.25
C GLY A 362 -15.56 -25.80 3.42
N GLN A 363 -16.65 -26.56 3.65
CA GLN A 363 -17.99 -26.08 3.25
C GLN A 363 -18.24 -24.72 3.90
N ASP A 364 -18.93 -23.84 3.19
CA ASP A 364 -19.16 -22.46 3.61
C ASP A 364 -20.60 -22.08 3.31
N ASP A 365 -21.52 -22.69 4.07
CA ASP A 365 -22.95 -22.50 3.84
C ASP A 365 -23.36 -21.10 4.28
N LEU A 366 -23.95 -20.36 3.33
CA LEU A 366 -24.27 -18.93 3.45
C LEU A 366 -23.06 -17.99 3.66
N GLY A 367 -21.82 -18.43 3.42
CA GLY A 367 -20.65 -17.57 3.63
C GLY A 367 -20.25 -17.39 5.09
N LEU A 368 -20.58 -18.36 5.96
CA LEU A 368 -20.38 -18.34 7.41
C LEU A 368 -19.13 -19.12 7.90
N GLY A 369 -18.31 -19.62 6.98
CA GLY A 369 -16.99 -20.22 7.18
C GLY A 369 -16.97 -21.72 7.46
N GLU A 370 -18.12 -22.38 7.64
CA GLU A 370 -18.23 -23.82 7.92
C GLU A 370 -19.51 -24.44 7.32
N ASP A 371 -19.60 -25.77 7.37
CA ASP A 371 -20.77 -26.60 7.07
C ASP A 371 -21.92 -26.30 8.06
N ALA A 372 -23.13 -26.00 7.54
CA ALA A 372 -24.31 -25.76 8.38
C ALA A 372 -24.76 -27.03 9.12
N GLY A 373 -24.56 -28.19 8.50
CA GLY A 373 -24.76 -29.52 9.07
C GLY A 373 -26.15 -29.78 9.66
N ALA A 374 -26.30 -30.97 10.25
CA ALA A 374 -27.56 -31.35 10.87
C ALA A 374 -27.87 -30.51 12.13
N ALA A 375 -29.08 -30.68 12.69
CA ALA A 375 -29.59 -29.88 13.80
C ALA A 375 -28.67 -29.76 15.03
N ASP A 376 -27.78 -30.72 15.30
CA ASP A 376 -26.80 -30.70 16.39
C ASP A 376 -25.55 -29.86 16.10
N LYS A 377 -25.36 -29.44 14.85
CA LYS A 377 -24.28 -28.58 14.35
C LYS A 377 -24.76 -27.25 13.76
N ALA A 378 -26.04 -26.94 13.93
CA ALA A 378 -26.66 -25.79 13.27
C ALA A 378 -25.87 -24.48 13.43
N LEU A 379 -25.62 -23.78 12.33
CA LEU A 379 -24.95 -22.48 12.33
C LEU A 379 -25.86 -21.41 12.92
N SER A 380 -25.29 -20.52 13.74
CA SER A 380 -26.06 -19.43 14.35
C SER A 380 -26.09 -18.21 13.44
N LEU A 381 -27.28 -17.72 13.14
CA LEU A 381 -27.52 -16.50 12.37
C LEU A 381 -27.77 -15.26 13.26
N GLY A 382 -27.77 -15.45 14.58
CA GLY A 382 -28.01 -14.39 15.55
C GLY A 382 -29.49 -13.99 15.72
N GLU A 383 -29.70 -12.78 16.27
CA GLU A 383 -31.01 -12.22 16.56
C GLU A 383 -31.54 -11.39 15.39
N ASN A 384 -32.79 -11.64 14.98
CA ASN A 384 -33.49 -10.98 13.89
C ASN A 384 -32.67 -10.98 12.58
N PRO A 385 -32.33 -12.15 12.01
CA PRO A 385 -31.45 -12.23 10.86
C PRO A 385 -32.09 -11.63 9.59
N THR A 386 -31.26 -10.98 8.77
CA THR A 386 -31.53 -10.69 7.36
C THR A 386 -30.33 -11.17 6.56
N ILE A 387 -30.50 -12.22 5.76
CA ILE A 387 -29.39 -12.88 5.06
C ILE A 387 -29.86 -13.49 3.75
N THR A 388 -28.99 -13.43 2.75
CA THR A 388 -29.11 -14.19 1.51
C THR A 388 -27.80 -14.92 1.28
N GLY A 389 -27.87 -16.18 0.89
CA GLY A 389 -26.68 -16.96 0.57
C GLY A 389 -27.04 -18.27 -0.08
N ASP A 390 -26.01 -19.02 -0.47
CA ASP A 390 -26.13 -20.33 -1.09
C ASP A 390 -25.60 -21.41 -0.13
N GLY A 391 -26.16 -22.60 -0.23
CA GLY A 391 -25.69 -23.82 0.45
C GLY A 391 -25.79 -25.03 -0.49
N CYS A 392 -25.25 -26.18 -0.08
CA CYS A 392 -25.23 -27.36 -0.92
C CYS A 392 -25.37 -28.67 -0.13
N LEU A 393 -26.14 -29.62 -0.66
CA LEU A 393 -26.37 -30.94 -0.05
C LEU A 393 -26.01 -32.08 -1.00
N ASP A 394 -25.44 -33.18 -0.49
CA ASP A 394 -25.08 -34.39 -1.25
C ASP A 394 -25.24 -35.69 -0.46
N ASP A 395 -24.81 -36.82 -1.04
CA ASP A 395 -24.91 -38.15 -0.42
C ASP A 395 -24.26 -38.27 0.98
N ILE A 396 -23.32 -37.38 1.33
CA ILE A 396 -22.64 -37.35 2.63
C ILE A 396 -23.33 -36.33 3.55
N ASP A 397 -23.63 -35.15 3.01
CA ASP A 397 -24.26 -34.05 3.71
C ASP A 397 -25.73 -33.90 3.33
N GLN A 398 -26.59 -34.42 4.20
CA GLN A 398 -28.01 -34.57 3.93
C GLN A 398 -28.88 -33.48 4.58
N ALA A 399 -28.30 -32.59 5.38
CA ALA A 399 -29.04 -31.61 6.12
C ALA A 399 -28.19 -30.40 6.49
N ASP A 400 -28.72 -29.21 6.21
CA ASP A 400 -28.16 -27.94 6.64
C ASP A 400 -29.11 -27.24 7.59
N SER A 401 -28.62 -26.88 8.77
CA SER A 401 -29.43 -26.34 9.85
C SER A 401 -28.91 -24.98 10.30
N TYR A 402 -29.83 -24.06 10.51
CA TYR A 402 -29.55 -22.68 10.90
C TYR A 402 -30.40 -22.29 12.11
N ALA A 403 -29.74 -21.89 13.19
CA ALA A 403 -30.37 -21.44 14.42
C ALA A 403 -30.43 -19.90 14.45
N PHE A 404 -31.57 -19.34 14.81
CA PHE A 404 -31.74 -17.89 14.92
C PHE A 404 -32.74 -17.54 16.02
N ASP A 405 -32.66 -16.31 16.52
CA ASP A 405 -33.59 -15.77 17.52
C ASP A 405 -34.48 -14.69 16.90
N LEU A 406 -35.76 -14.65 17.29
CA LEU A 406 -36.64 -13.52 17.01
C LEU A 406 -36.93 -12.77 18.31
N ALA A 407 -36.77 -11.45 18.27
CA ALA A 407 -36.97 -10.56 19.41
C ALA A 407 -37.76 -9.32 19.00
N GLY A 408 -38.26 -8.56 19.98
CA GLY A 408 -38.92 -7.26 19.72
C GLY A 408 -40.20 -7.33 18.89
N MET A 409 -40.85 -8.50 18.82
CA MET A 409 -42.04 -8.79 17.99
C MET A 409 -41.78 -8.73 16.47
N TYR A 410 -40.52 -8.76 16.04
CA TYR A 410 -40.17 -8.95 14.64
C TYR A 410 -40.52 -10.38 14.21
N GLY A 411 -40.98 -10.52 12.97
CA GLY A 411 -41.12 -11.81 12.30
C GLY A 411 -40.07 -12.01 11.22
N VAL A 412 -40.16 -13.14 10.51
CA VAL A 412 -39.28 -13.47 9.40
C VAL A 412 -40.07 -14.09 8.24
N SER A 413 -39.63 -13.79 7.03
CA SER A 413 -40.01 -14.46 5.78
C SER A 413 -38.78 -15.16 5.23
N ILE A 414 -38.91 -16.46 4.98
CA ILE A 414 -37.88 -17.38 4.52
C ILE A 414 -38.27 -17.88 3.13
N GLU A 415 -37.36 -17.77 2.18
CA GLU A 415 -37.44 -18.39 0.86
C GLU A 415 -36.24 -19.32 0.68
N VAL A 416 -36.49 -20.58 0.29
CA VAL A 416 -35.46 -21.54 -0.12
C VAL A 416 -35.68 -21.92 -1.56
N ASN A 417 -34.69 -21.72 -2.41
CA ASN A 417 -34.78 -21.98 -3.84
C ASN A 417 -33.65 -22.91 -4.30
N MET A 418 -34.03 -24.09 -4.81
CA MET A 418 -33.08 -25.09 -5.31
C MET A 418 -32.50 -24.76 -6.69
N ASN A 419 -33.01 -23.70 -7.35
CA ASN A 419 -32.64 -23.28 -8.71
C ASN A 419 -32.62 -24.42 -9.75
N SER A 420 -33.41 -25.46 -9.49
CA SER A 420 -33.51 -26.70 -10.25
C SER A 420 -34.96 -27.14 -10.29
N SER A 421 -35.41 -27.66 -11.44
CA SER A 421 -36.76 -28.18 -11.61
C SER A 421 -36.90 -29.66 -11.25
N THR A 422 -35.83 -30.30 -10.79
CA THR A 422 -35.80 -31.74 -10.51
C THR A 422 -35.38 -32.09 -9.07
N LEU A 423 -34.84 -31.13 -8.32
CA LEU A 423 -34.46 -31.34 -6.93
C LEU A 423 -35.70 -31.33 -6.04
N ASP A 424 -35.69 -32.20 -5.03
CA ASP A 424 -36.79 -32.38 -4.09
C ASP A 424 -36.32 -32.20 -2.64
N PHE A 425 -35.80 -31.01 -2.31
CA PHE A 425 -35.41 -30.69 -0.95
C PHE A 425 -36.62 -30.36 -0.08
N THR A 426 -36.43 -30.38 1.23
CA THR A 426 -37.47 -30.05 2.21
C THR A 426 -36.99 -28.98 3.18
N LEU A 427 -37.82 -27.97 3.39
CA LEU A 427 -37.64 -26.94 4.41
C LEU A 427 -38.44 -27.31 5.66
N ILE A 428 -37.75 -27.45 6.79
CA ILE A 428 -38.36 -27.63 8.11
C ILE A 428 -38.06 -26.40 8.95
N VAL A 429 -39.07 -25.88 9.65
CA VAL A 429 -38.89 -24.80 10.64
C VAL A 429 -39.50 -25.25 11.96
N ALA A 430 -38.74 -25.15 13.04
CA ALA A 430 -39.15 -25.50 14.40
C ALA A 430 -38.90 -24.36 15.39
N ASP A 431 -39.70 -24.31 16.46
CA ASP A 431 -39.47 -23.40 17.59
C ASP A 431 -38.38 -23.92 18.54
N GLY A 432 -37.96 -23.09 19.50
CA GLY A 432 -36.92 -23.39 20.48
C GLY A 432 -37.29 -24.50 21.48
N GLN A 433 -38.53 -25.00 21.44
CA GLN A 433 -39.02 -26.15 22.18
C GLN A 433 -39.00 -27.43 21.32
N GLY A 434 -38.63 -27.32 20.04
CA GLY A 434 -38.57 -28.40 19.07
C GLY A 434 -39.93 -28.73 18.43
N ASN A 435 -40.94 -27.87 18.55
CA ASN A 435 -42.19 -28.05 17.82
C ASN A 435 -42.02 -27.62 16.38
N GLU A 436 -42.34 -28.52 15.44
CA GLU A 436 -42.36 -28.21 14.02
C GLU A 436 -43.49 -27.21 13.71
N LEU A 437 -43.12 -26.06 13.16
CA LEU A 437 -44.02 -25.00 12.70
C LEU A 437 -44.32 -25.12 11.21
N ALA A 438 -43.35 -25.63 10.44
CA ALA A 438 -43.50 -25.91 9.02
C ALA A 438 -42.64 -27.09 8.56
N ASN A 439 -43.17 -27.81 7.58
CA ASN A 439 -42.50 -28.87 6.85
C ASN A 439 -42.99 -28.80 5.41
N ILE A 440 -42.17 -28.19 4.57
CA ILE A 440 -42.53 -27.76 3.22
C ILE A 440 -41.63 -28.52 2.27
N ASN A 441 -42.25 -29.25 1.37
CA ASN A 441 -41.59 -29.89 0.24
C ASN A 441 -42.27 -29.35 -1.02
N SER A 442 -41.46 -28.90 -1.98
CA SER A 442 -41.96 -28.44 -3.26
C SER A 442 -41.01 -28.83 -4.37
N GLU A 443 -41.17 -30.05 -4.92
CA GLU A 443 -40.43 -30.57 -6.07
C GLU A 443 -40.16 -29.47 -7.12
N GLY A 444 -38.91 -29.05 -7.22
CA GLY A 444 -38.41 -28.09 -8.20
C GLY A 444 -39.01 -26.68 -8.16
N GLN A 445 -39.65 -26.26 -7.05
CA GLN A 445 -40.17 -24.90 -6.85
C GLN A 445 -39.61 -24.28 -5.56
N PRO A 446 -39.53 -22.93 -5.48
CA PRO A 446 -39.11 -22.29 -4.24
C PRO A 446 -40.09 -22.58 -3.10
N MET A 447 -39.55 -22.82 -1.90
CA MET A 447 -40.28 -23.07 -0.67
C MET A 447 -40.34 -21.78 0.15
N TYR A 448 -41.52 -21.46 0.68
CA TYR A 448 -41.76 -20.21 1.40
C TYR A 448 -42.33 -20.48 2.79
N TYR A 449 -41.74 -19.87 3.81
CA TYR A 449 -42.28 -19.83 5.17
C TYR A 449 -42.31 -18.39 5.67
N ASP A 450 -43.45 -17.96 6.22
CA ASP A 450 -43.55 -16.67 6.90
C ASP A 450 -44.17 -16.85 8.28
N THR A 451 -43.75 -16.01 9.21
CA THR A 451 -44.28 -16.00 10.58
C THR A 451 -45.48 -15.06 10.74
N SER A 452 -46.03 -14.50 9.66
CA SER A 452 -47.13 -13.51 9.74
C SER A 452 -48.43 -14.11 10.29
N ALA A 453 -48.58 -15.44 10.19
CA ALA A 453 -49.68 -16.19 10.79
C ALA A 453 -49.52 -16.43 12.30
N ILE A 454 -48.34 -16.19 12.87
CA ILE A 454 -48.04 -16.35 14.30
C ILE A 454 -48.35 -15.03 15.01
N SER A 455 -49.01 -15.12 16.17
CA SER A 455 -49.27 -13.96 17.03
C SER A 455 -47.94 -13.30 17.42
N PRO A 456 -47.78 -11.97 17.28
CA PRO A 456 -46.54 -11.27 17.64
C PRO A 456 -46.11 -11.41 19.10
N ALA A 457 -47.02 -11.82 20.00
CA ALA A 457 -46.70 -12.13 21.40
C ALA A 457 -46.03 -13.52 21.57
N ASP A 458 -46.21 -14.41 20.60
CA ASP A 458 -45.76 -15.80 20.63
C ASP A 458 -44.59 -16.05 19.67
N ILE A 459 -44.11 -15.02 18.98
CA ILE A 459 -43.02 -15.09 18.00
C ILE A 459 -41.62 -14.90 18.61
N VAL A 460 -41.55 -14.45 19.86
CA VAL A 460 -40.28 -14.17 20.53
C VAL A 460 -39.68 -15.47 21.05
N GLY A 461 -38.48 -15.82 20.59
CA GLY A 461 -37.79 -17.03 21.00
C GLY A 461 -36.77 -17.51 19.96
N SER A 462 -36.18 -18.66 20.23
CA SER A 462 -35.26 -19.34 19.32
C SER A 462 -36.01 -20.16 18.29
N TYR A 463 -35.41 -20.31 17.12
CA TYR A 463 -35.93 -21.05 15.98
C TYR A 463 -34.81 -21.86 15.34
N LEU A 464 -35.19 -22.97 14.72
CA LEU A 464 -34.30 -23.80 13.92
C LEU A 464 -34.92 -23.98 12.54
N MET A 465 -34.18 -23.61 11.51
CA MET A 465 -34.49 -23.90 10.12
C MET A 465 -33.59 -25.02 9.63
N THR A 466 -34.12 -26.02 8.94
CA THR A 466 -33.34 -27.09 8.33
C THR A 466 -33.74 -27.29 6.87
N VAL A 467 -32.77 -27.35 5.97
CA VAL A 467 -32.92 -27.78 4.58
C VAL A 467 -32.45 -29.22 4.48
N LEU A 468 -33.31 -30.12 4.02
CA LEU A 468 -33.04 -31.56 3.88
C LEU A 468 -32.94 -31.97 2.41
N ALA A 469 -31.94 -32.79 2.11
CA ALA A 469 -31.62 -33.22 0.75
C ALA A 469 -32.58 -34.27 0.19
N ASN A 470 -33.24 -35.03 1.07
CA ASN A 470 -34.06 -36.20 0.73
C ASN A 470 -33.35 -37.26 -0.14
N GLY A 471 -32.03 -37.38 -0.01
CA GLY A 471 -31.21 -38.29 -0.81
C GLY A 471 -30.89 -37.79 -2.23
N GLU A 472 -31.21 -36.53 -2.53
CA GLU A 472 -30.79 -35.85 -3.76
C GLU A 472 -29.49 -35.06 -3.54
N VAL A 473 -28.84 -34.65 -4.62
CA VAL A 473 -27.59 -33.89 -4.60
C VAL A 473 -27.75 -32.59 -5.38
N GLY A 474 -27.43 -31.45 -4.76
CA GLY A 474 -27.48 -30.16 -5.43
C GLY A 474 -27.40 -28.96 -4.50
N ASN A 475 -27.41 -27.77 -5.12
CA ASN A 475 -27.33 -26.50 -4.42
C ASN A 475 -28.72 -25.93 -4.12
N TYR A 476 -28.80 -25.05 -3.15
CA TYR A 476 -29.96 -24.22 -2.87
C TYR A 476 -29.52 -22.82 -2.44
N SER A 477 -30.41 -21.86 -2.55
CA SER A 477 -30.22 -20.49 -2.05
C SER A 477 -31.27 -20.19 -0.97
N ILE A 478 -30.87 -19.49 0.08
CA ILE A 478 -31.76 -18.98 1.13
C ILE A 478 -31.87 -17.46 1.00
N SER A 479 -33.07 -16.93 1.22
CA SER A 479 -33.32 -15.52 1.46
C SER A 479 -34.19 -15.36 2.70
N MET A 480 -33.68 -14.66 3.71
CA MET A 480 -34.39 -14.33 4.93
C MET A 480 -34.54 -12.83 5.09
N THR A 481 -35.77 -12.39 5.30
CA THR A 481 -36.14 -10.98 5.45
C THR A 481 -36.99 -10.78 6.68
N LEU A 482 -36.73 -9.70 7.43
CA LEU A 482 -37.52 -9.36 8.61
C LEU A 482 -38.91 -8.83 8.25
N ILE A 483 -39.87 -9.18 9.09
CA ILE A 483 -41.22 -8.61 9.11
C ILE A 483 -41.27 -7.66 10.30
N ASP A 484 -41.56 -6.38 10.04
CA ASP A 484 -41.64 -5.35 11.08
C ASP A 484 -42.71 -5.68 12.15
N PRO A 485 -42.47 -5.32 13.43
CA PRO A 485 -43.45 -5.49 14.47
C PRO A 485 -44.72 -4.68 14.17
N PRO A 486 -45.89 -5.14 14.64
CA PRO A 486 -47.12 -4.38 14.48
C PRO A 486 -47.01 -3.00 15.14
N PRO A 487 -47.67 -1.96 14.60
CA PRO A 487 -47.73 -0.65 15.24
C PRO A 487 -48.24 -0.73 16.69
N PRO A 488 -47.80 0.16 17.60
CA PRO A 488 -48.26 0.16 18.98
C PRO A 488 -49.79 0.24 19.09
N ASP A 489 -50.41 -0.75 19.75
CA ASP A 489 -51.84 -0.70 20.10
C ASP A 489 -52.03 0.10 21.39
N LEU A 490 -52.13 1.42 21.25
CA LEU A 490 -52.32 2.34 22.38
C LEU A 490 -53.78 2.32 22.86
N VAL A 491 -54.03 1.59 23.94
CA VAL A 491 -55.32 1.62 24.63
C VAL A 491 -55.34 2.79 25.64
N ALA A 492 -56.35 3.65 25.56
CA ALA A 492 -56.52 4.75 26.50
C ALA A 492 -56.75 4.23 27.93
N ALA A 493 -55.82 4.52 28.84
CA ALA A 493 -56.02 4.30 30.27
C ALA A 493 -57.02 5.33 30.83
N SER A 494 -57.88 4.92 31.76
CA SER A 494 -58.90 5.80 32.34
C SER A 494 -58.26 7.02 33.01
N ALA A 495 -58.63 8.21 32.53
CA ALA A 495 -58.22 9.47 33.13
C ALA A 495 -59.00 9.68 34.45
N GLN A 496 -58.30 9.69 35.58
CA GLN A 496 -58.85 10.29 36.79
C GLN A 496 -58.62 11.80 36.73
N CYS A 497 -59.70 12.55 36.52
CA CYS A 497 -59.69 13.99 36.72
C CYS A 497 -59.57 14.30 38.22
N PRO A 498 -58.77 15.31 38.62
CA PRO A 498 -58.57 15.69 40.02
C PRO A 498 -59.84 16.21 40.70
#